data_AF-A0A0B5QSC5-F1
#
_entry.id   AF-A0A0B5QSC5-F1
#
_cell.length_a   1.000
_cell.length_b   1.000
_cell.length_c   1.000
_cell.angle_alpha   90.00
_cell.angle_beta   90.00
_cell.angle_gamma   90.00
#
_symmetry.space_group_name_H-M   'P 1'
#
loop_
_entity.id
_entity.type
_entity.pdbx_description
1 polymer ?
#
loop_
_entity_poly.entity_id
_entity_poly.type
_entity_poly.pdbx_seq_one_letter_code
_entity_poly.pdbx_strand_id
1 'polypeptide(L)'
;MELFEVGKPFKDGITRYPEGISFNINKNGCNLLIYTTKFTEKSRQAIIKGDLKYGYFKEDNVIIMLFRFGNHQWIEVPYSIHMCKNSVELEEVTETEGFSLNIYIINSGTGVLEDTRQVELDLRLSKMLRDDVLEQKSMPYSGFNIRVSEFNRKYSTKALVSMSRALV
;
A
#
# COMPACT_ATOMS: atom_id res chain seq x y z
N MET A 1 -19.69 -6.57 -2.21
CA MET A 1 -18.77 -5.43 -2.46
C MET A 1 -19.12 -4.40 -1.42
N GLU A 2 -18.23 -4.07 -0.48
CA GLU A 2 -18.46 -2.89 0.35
C GLU A 2 -18.27 -1.68 -0.58
N LEU A 3 -19.35 -0.91 -0.78
CA LEU A 3 -19.32 0.31 -1.59
C LEU A 3 -18.74 1.42 -0.72
N PHE A 4 -17.48 1.75 -0.95
CA PHE A 4 -16.85 2.92 -0.34
C PHE A 4 -17.35 4.18 -1.04
N GLU A 5 -17.90 5.13 -0.28
CA GLU A 5 -18.43 6.38 -0.79
C GLU A 5 -17.74 7.56 -0.09
N VAL A 6 -17.26 8.51 -0.89
CA VAL A 6 -16.64 9.73 -0.36
C VAL A 6 -17.66 10.51 0.45
N GLY A 7 -17.25 11.00 1.62
CA GLY A 7 -18.10 11.71 2.58
C GLY A 7 -18.84 10.79 3.56
N LYS A 8 -18.74 9.46 3.43
CA LYS A 8 -19.31 8.48 4.38
C LYS A 8 -18.22 7.85 5.25
N PRO A 9 -18.58 7.25 6.41
CA PRO A 9 -17.65 6.45 7.18
C PRO A 9 -17.01 5.36 6.31
N PHE A 10 -15.69 5.23 6.38
CA PHE A 10 -14.96 4.18 5.67
C PHE A 10 -15.37 2.79 6.16
N LYS A 11 -15.72 2.66 7.44
CA LYS A 11 -16.34 1.47 8.00
C LYS A 11 -17.41 1.84 9.01
N ASP A 12 -18.58 1.24 8.86
CA ASP A 12 -19.72 1.47 9.74
C ASP A 12 -19.36 1.20 11.21
N GLY A 13 -19.74 2.15 12.08
CA GLY A 13 -19.47 2.10 13.51
C GLY A 13 -18.02 2.41 13.92
N ILE A 14 -17.10 2.69 12.97
CA ILE A 14 -15.73 3.11 13.28
C ILE A 14 -15.54 4.58 12.94
N THR A 15 -15.33 5.39 13.97
CA THR A 15 -15.17 6.84 13.85
C THR A 15 -13.77 7.33 14.17
N ARG A 16 -12.84 6.44 14.54
CA ARG A 16 -11.47 6.81 14.86
C ARG A 16 -10.48 5.74 14.43
N TYR A 17 -9.38 6.19 13.85
CA TYR A 17 -8.26 5.35 13.42
C TYR A 17 -6.95 5.92 13.97
N PRO A 18 -5.94 5.07 14.24
CA PRO A 18 -4.57 5.54 14.40
C PRO A 18 -4.09 6.25 13.13
N GLU A 19 -3.36 7.36 13.27
CA GLU A 19 -2.71 7.98 12.12
C GLU A 19 -1.62 7.06 11.55
N GLY A 20 -1.49 7.05 10.23
CA GLY A 20 -0.50 6.24 9.55
C GLY A 20 -0.92 5.86 8.15
N ILE A 21 -0.05 5.09 7.50
CA ILE A 21 -0.26 4.57 6.16
C ILE A 21 -0.18 3.06 6.24
N SER A 22 -1.13 2.37 5.61
CA SER A 22 -1.12 0.93 5.52
C SER A 22 -1.38 0.46 4.10
N PHE A 23 -0.82 -0.70 3.77
CA PHE A 23 -1.00 -1.34 2.49
C PHE A 23 -1.51 -2.76 2.70
N ASN A 24 -2.53 -3.15 1.94
CA ASN A 24 -3.01 -4.53 1.92
C ASN A 24 -3.43 -4.93 0.52
N ILE A 25 -3.39 -6.24 0.26
CA ILE A 25 -3.90 -6.83 -0.96
C ILE A 25 -5.12 -7.65 -0.58
N ASN A 26 -6.20 -7.52 -1.34
CA ASN A 26 -7.41 -8.33 -1.19
C ASN A 26 -8.02 -8.58 -2.58
N LYS A 27 -9.22 -9.16 -2.64
CA LYS A 27 -9.92 -9.46 -3.90
C LYS A 27 -10.18 -8.25 -4.81
N ASN A 28 -10.15 -7.02 -4.27
CA ASN A 28 -10.33 -5.79 -5.05
C ASN A 28 -8.99 -5.21 -5.56
N GLY A 29 -7.88 -5.95 -5.37
CA GLY A 29 -6.53 -5.53 -5.75
C GLY A 29 -5.70 -5.01 -4.58
N CYS A 30 -4.77 -4.12 -4.89
CA CYS A 30 -3.88 -3.45 -3.95
C CYS A 30 -4.58 -2.24 -3.33
N ASN A 31 -4.45 -2.04 -2.03
CA ASN A 31 -5.13 -0.97 -1.30
C ASN A 31 -4.14 -0.21 -0.43
N LEU A 32 -3.96 1.09 -0.72
CA LEU A 32 -3.17 2.02 0.08
C LEU A 32 -4.11 2.91 0.89
N LEU A 33 -4.08 2.79 2.21
CA LEU A 33 -4.94 3.52 3.13
C LEU A 33 -4.11 4.56 3.87
N ILE A 34 -4.50 5.82 3.77
CA ILE A 34 -3.81 6.95 4.37
C ILE A 34 -4.74 7.55 5.43
N TYR A 35 -4.41 7.33 6.70
CA TYR A 35 -5.15 7.81 7.85
C TYR A 35 -4.47 9.05 8.45
N THR A 36 -5.12 10.20 8.39
CA THR A 36 -4.59 11.42 9.04
C THR A 36 -5.70 12.41 9.35
N THR A 37 -5.48 13.27 10.34
CA THR A 37 -6.30 14.46 10.60
C THR A 37 -5.79 15.70 9.86
N LYS A 38 -4.61 15.63 9.24
CA LYS A 38 -3.86 16.78 8.73
C LYS A 38 -3.55 16.66 7.24
N PHE A 39 -4.57 16.59 6.40
CA PHE A 39 -4.37 16.84 4.97
C PHE A 39 -4.33 18.33 4.69
N THR A 40 -3.19 18.80 4.19
CA THR A 40 -3.20 20.06 3.43
C THR A 40 -3.83 19.80 2.08
N GLU A 41 -4.56 20.78 1.53
CA GLU A 41 -5.15 20.69 0.19
C GLU A 41 -4.09 20.32 -0.86
N LYS A 42 -2.86 20.86 -0.70
CA LYS A 42 -1.72 20.54 -1.56
C LYS A 42 -1.36 19.05 -1.53
N SER A 43 -1.24 18.45 -0.34
CA SER A 43 -0.91 17.02 -0.20
C SER A 43 -2.03 16.14 -0.74
N ARG A 44 -3.30 16.51 -0.50
CA ARG A 44 -4.47 15.81 -1.04
C ARG A 44 -4.48 15.84 -2.57
N GLN A 45 -4.31 17.01 -3.19
CA GLN A 45 -4.23 17.12 -4.65
C GLN A 45 -3.05 16.34 -5.24
N ALA A 46 -1.90 16.33 -4.58
CA ALA A 46 -0.76 15.52 -5.04
C ALA A 46 -1.08 14.02 -5.06
N ILE A 47 -1.78 13.51 -4.04
CA ILE A 47 -2.17 12.09 -3.99
C ILE A 47 -3.24 11.75 -5.02
N ILE A 48 -4.26 12.60 -5.17
CA ILE A 48 -5.42 12.30 -6.02
C ILE A 48 -5.15 12.60 -7.50
N LYS A 49 -4.34 13.61 -7.83
CA LYS A 49 -4.10 14.04 -9.22
C LYS A 49 -2.64 14.03 -9.65
N GLY A 50 -1.69 14.03 -8.72
CA GLY A 50 -0.27 14.12 -9.06
C GLY A 50 0.27 12.85 -9.72
N ASP A 51 1.42 12.98 -10.38
CA ASP A 51 2.14 11.83 -10.92
C ASP A 51 2.43 10.82 -9.82
N LEU A 52 2.10 9.55 -10.05
CA LEU A 52 2.40 8.50 -9.11
C LEU A 52 3.63 7.74 -9.62
N LYS A 53 4.65 7.66 -8.77
CA LYS A 53 5.75 6.70 -8.91
C LYS A 53 5.63 5.62 -7.87
N TYR A 54 5.99 4.40 -8.24
CA TYR A 54 5.89 3.26 -7.34
C TYR A 54 6.91 2.19 -7.67
N GLY A 55 7.17 1.38 -6.67
CA GLY A 55 8.04 0.22 -6.74
C GLY A 55 7.88 -0.55 -5.44
N TYR A 56 8.65 -1.62 -5.29
CA TYR A 56 8.74 -2.28 -4.00
C TYR A 56 10.12 -2.86 -3.79
N PHE A 57 10.44 -3.15 -2.54
CA PHE A 57 11.65 -3.84 -2.16
C PHE A 57 11.27 -5.14 -1.44
N LYS A 58 12.08 -6.18 -1.66
CA LYS A 58 11.94 -7.48 -0.98
C LYS A 58 13.30 -7.95 -0.49
N GLU A 59 13.40 -8.22 0.81
CA GLU A 59 14.51 -8.93 1.46
C GLU A 59 13.90 -9.91 2.47
N ASP A 60 14.24 -11.19 2.33
CA ASP A 60 13.65 -12.29 3.12
C ASP A 60 12.12 -12.27 3.13
N ASN A 61 11.51 -12.21 4.32
CA ASN A 61 10.07 -12.18 4.56
C ASN A 61 9.55 -10.73 4.75
N VAL A 62 10.29 -9.72 4.26
CA VAL A 62 9.88 -8.32 4.33
C VAL A 62 9.67 -7.78 2.92
N ILE A 63 8.44 -7.37 2.64
CA ILE A 63 8.08 -6.61 1.45
C ILE A 63 7.82 -5.17 1.91
N ILE A 64 8.43 -4.20 1.24
CA ILE A 64 8.21 -2.78 1.48
C ILE A 64 7.73 -2.14 0.19
N MET A 65 6.49 -1.66 0.18
CA MET A 65 5.97 -0.88 -0.93
C MET A 65 6.53 0.54 -0.88
N LEU A 66 6.87 1.09 -2.05
CA LEU A 66 7.40 2.43 -2.21
C LEU A 66 6.44 3.24 -3.07
N PHE A 67 6.02 4.41 -2.60
CA PHE A 67 5.16 5.32 -3.35
C PHE A 67 5.70 6.74 -3.32
N ARG A 68 5.56 7.48 -4.42
CA ARG A 68 5.80 8.92 -4.48
C ARG A 68 4.71 9.61 -5.27
N PHE A 69 4.10 10.61 -4.65
CA PHE A 69 3.06 11.43 -5.28
C PHE A 69 3.64 12.80 -5.68
N GLY A 70 3.64 13.10 -6.98
CA GLY A 70 4.27 14.28 -7.56
C GLY A 70 5.74 14.42 -7.16
N ASN A 71 6.07 15.57 -6.55
CA ASN A 71 7.40 15.91 -6.05
C ASN A 71 7.53 15.77 -4.52
N HIS A 72 6.60 15.05 -3.87
CA HIS A 72 6.70 14.76 -2.45
C HIS A 72 7.78 13.71 -2.15
N GLN A 73 8.08 13.54 -0.86
CA GLN A 73 8.97 12.49 -0.39
C GLN A 73 8.40 11.10 -0.71
N TRP A 74 9.29 10.13 -0.87
CA TRP A 74 8.92 8.72 -0.96
C TRP A 74 8.31 8.25 0.35
N ILE A 75 7.31 7.41 0.24
CA ILE A 75 6.60 6.76 1.33
C ILE A 75 6.95 5.28 1.28
N GLU A 76 7.35 4.74 2.43
CA GLU A 76 7.63 3.33 2.63
C GLU A 76 6.49 2.70 3.43
N VAL A 77 5.94 1.61 2.94
CA VAL A 77 4.84 0.91 3.61
C VAL A 77 5.17 -0.57 3.70
N PRO A 78 5.50 -1.08 4.90
CA PRO A 78 5.72 -2.50 5.11
C PRO A 78 4.46 -3.31 4.81
N TYR A 79 4.65 -4.47 4.19
CA TYR A 79 3.59 -5.39 3.85
C TYR A 79 3.94 -6.82 4.30
N SER A 80 2.92 -7.51 4.82
CA SER A 80 2.96 -8.94 5.06
C SER A 80 1.60 -9.57 4.78
N ILE A 81 1.59 -10.59 3.93
CA ILE A 81 0.39 -11.39 3.64
C ILE A 81 -0.19 -12.02 4.90
N HIS A 82 0.65 -12.35 5.88
CA HIS A 82 0.25 -12.94 7.16
C HIS A 82 -0.53 -11.97 8.07
N MET A 83 -0.45 -10.67 7.80
CA MET A 83 -1.22 -9.64 8.51
C MET A 83 -2.59 -9.37 7.86
N CYS A 84 -2.85 -9.95 6.69
CA CYS A 84 -4.13 -9.82 6.01
C CYS A 84 -5.17 -10.73 6.69
N LYS A 85 -6.27 -10.14 7.17
CA LYS A 85 -7.32 -10.87 7.91
C LYS A 85 -8.12 -11.87 7.06
N ASN A 86 -8.16 -11.64 5.75
CA ASN A 86 -8.87 -12.50 4.80
C ASN A 86 -7.83 -13.21 3.94
N SER A 87 -8.07 -14.49 3.63
CA SER A 87 -7.28 -15.23 2.65
C SER A 87 -7.32 -14.47 1.34
N VAL A 88 -6.18 -13.87 0.97
CA VAL A 88 -6.04 -13.25 -0.33
C VAL A 88 -5.97 -14.40 -1.33
N GLU A 89 -7.08 -14.63 -2.01
CA GLU A 89 -7.04 -15.24 -3.32
C GLU A 89 -6.44 -14.16 -4.22
N LEU A 90 -5.10 -14.20 -4.35
CA LEU A 90 -4.39 -13.49 -5.40
C LEU A 90 -4.76 -14.18 -6.72
N GLU A 91 -6.05 -14.14 -7.06
CA GLU A 91 -6.55 -14.64 -8.33
C GLU A 91 -5.74 -13.96 -9.43
N GLU A 92 -5.47 -14.76 -10.45
CA GLU A 92 -4.45 -14.55 -11.46
C GLU A 92 -4.39 -13.10 -11.90
N VAL A 93 -3.25 -12.44 -11.67
CA VAL A 93 -2.85 -11.30 -12.52
C VAL A 93 -3.09 -11.82 -13.93
N THR A 94 -4.10 -11.27 -14.61
CA THR A 94 -4.41 -11.73 -15.96
C THR A 94 -3.15 -11.54 -16.78
N GLU A 95 -2.94 -12.33 -17.82
CA GLU A 95 -1.67 -12.23 -18.57
C GLU A 95 -1.43 -10.82 -19.13
N THR A 96 -2.48 -10.00 -19.21
CA THR A 96 -2.60 -8.72 -19.89
C THR A 96 -2.73 -7.49 -19.00
N GLU A 97 -3.20 -7.60 -17.75
CA GLU A 97 -3.52 -6.43 -16.90
C GLU A 97 -2.80 -6.50 -15.55
N GLY A 98 -2.36 -5.34 -15.06
CA GLY A 98 -1.75 -5.24 -13.75
C GLY A 98 -2.77 -5.14 -12.61
N PHE A 99 -2.29 -5.16 -11.37
CA PHE A 99 -3.17 -5.00 -10.21
C PHE A 99 -3.77 -3.59 -10.18
N SER A 100 -5.07 -3.51 -9.88
CA SER A 100 -5.69 -2.25 -9.48
C SER A 100 -5.13 -1.80 -8.12
N LEU A 101 -4.52 -0.62 -8.06
CA LEU A 101 -4.18 0.07 -6.83
C LEU A 101 -5.28 1.09 -6.49
N ASN A 102 -5.97 0.83 -5.39
CA ASN A 102 -6.96 1.73 -4.80
C ASN A 102 -6.30 2.52 -3.68
N ILE A 103 -6.35 3.85 -3.74
CA ILE A 103 -5.81 4.76 -2.74
C ILE A 103 -6.97 5.44 -2.03
N TYR A 104 -6.97 5.36 -0.70
CA TYR A 104 -8.02 5.91 0.16
C TYR A 104 -7.43 6.94 1.12
N ILE A 105 -7.98 8.14 1.10
CA ILE A 105 -7.68 9.22 2.05
C ILE A 105 -8.77 9.18 3.10
N ILE A 106 -8.43 8.86 4.35
CA ILE A 106 -9.38 8.66 5.44
C ILE A 106 -9.05 9.62 6.56
N ASN A 107 -10.05 10.38 7.00
CA ASN A 107 -9.91 11.23 8.16
C ASN A 107 -9.79 10.35 9.41
N SER A 108 -8.62 10.33 10.05
CA SER A 108 -8.39 9.45 11.20
C SER A 108 -9.18 9.85 12.45
N GLY A 109 -9.63 11.11 12.54
CA GLY A 109 -10.39 11.65 13.67
C GLY A 109 -11.90 11.41 13.58
N THR A 110 -12.44 11.19 12.38
CA THR A 110 -13.89 10.96 12.15
C THR A 110 -14.21 9.63 11.48
N GLY A 111 -13.22 8.97 10.90
CA GLY A 111 -13.38 7.75 10.11
C GLY A 111 -13.99 7.97 8.73
N VAL A 112 -14.23 9.21 8.32
CA VAL A 112 -14.82 9.55 7.01
C VAL A 112 -13.80 9.29 5.90
N LEU A 113 -14.25 8.63 4.84
CA LEU A 113 -13.51 8.54 3.58
C LEU A 113 -13.59 9.88 2.86
N GLU A 114 -12.46 10.56 2.77
CA GLU A 114 -12.38 11.93 2.27
C GLU A 114 -12.17 12.00 0.76
N ASP A 115 -11.41 11.05 0.18
CA ASP A 115 -11.15 10.97 -1.25
C ASP A 115 -10.66 9.57 -1.65
N THR A 116 -10.79 9.26 -2.95
CA THR A 116 -10.27 8.02 -3.54
C THR A 116 -9.56 8.28 -4.87
N ARG A 117 -8.58 7.43 -5.18
CA ARG A 117 -7.95 7.35 -6.50
C ARG A 117 -7.72 5.89 -6.86
N GLN A 118 -8.04 5.52 -8.08
CA GLN A 118 -7.72 4.20 -8.63
C GLN A 118 -6.70 4.36 -9.75
N VAL A 119 -5.69 3.49 -9.78
CA VAL A 119 -4.70 3.41 -10.85
C VAL A 119 -4.37 1.95 -11.12
N GLU A 120 -4.04 1.62 -12.37
CA GLU A 120 -3.48 0.31 -12.70
C GLU A 120 -1.96 0.32 -12.45
N LEU A 121 -1.47 -0.71 -11.76
CA LEU A 121 -0.04 -0.94 -11.60
C LEU A 121 0.54 -1.58 -12.86
N ASP A 122 1.82 -1.32 -13.13
CA ASP A 122 2.54 -1.95 -14.22
C ASP A 122 2.43 -3.49 -14.16
N LEU A 123 2.23 -4.12 -15.32
CA LEU A 123 2.01 -5.56 -15.45
C LEU A 123 3.21 -6.35 -14.91
N ARG A 124 4.44 -5.91 -15.22
CA ARG A 124 5.65 -6.59 -14.75
C ARG A 124 5.78 -6.46 -13.24
N LEU A 125 5.56 -5.26 -12.69
CA LEU A 125 5.55 -5.06 -11.24
C LEU A 125 4.50 -5.95 -10.56
N SER A 126 3.29 -6.04 -11.13
CA SER A 126 2.18 -6.82 -10.59
C SER A 126 2.50 -8.31 -10.54
N LYS A 127 3.10 -8.86 -11.61
CA LYS A 127 3.55 -10.26 -11.66
C LYS A 127 4.64 -10.53 -10.62
N MET A 128 5.66 -9.68 -10.55
CA MET A 128 6.75 -9.86 -9.58
C MET A 128 6.26 -9.74 -8.13
N LEU A 129 5.39 -8.77 -7.84
CA LEU A 129 4.81 -8.60 -6.51
C LEU A 129 3.97 -9.82 -6.13
N ARG A 130 3.14 -10.34 -7.04
CA ARG A 130 2.35 -11.56 -6.79
C ARG A 130 3.25 -12.72 -6.37
N ASP A 131 4.31 -12.97 -7.12
CA ASP A 131 5.20 -14.10 -6.86
C ASP A 131 5.91 -13.96 -5.51
N ASP A 132 6.42 -12.76 -5.18
CA ASP A 132 7.05 -12.49 -3.88
C ASP A 132 6.03 -12.60 -2.71
N VAL A 133 4.77 -12.22 -2.91
CA VAL A 133 3.72 -12.36 -1.89
C VAL A 133 3.32 -13.82 -1.68
N LEU A 134 3.23 -14.61 -2.76
CA LEU A 134 2.96 -16.05 -2.68
C LEU A 134 4.13 -16.80 -2.01
N GLU A 135 5.37 -16.42 -2.32
CA GLU A 135 6.55 -16.89 -1.63
C GLU A 135 6.47 -16.56 -0.13
N GLN A 136 6.17 -15.30 0.22
CA GLN A 136 5.99 -14.86 1.61
C GLN A 136 4.92 -15.68 2.34
N LYS A 137 3.80 -15.99 1.67
CA LYS A 137 2.68 -16.78 2.21
C LYS A 137 3.09 -18.20 2.58
N SER A 138 4.03 -18.78 1.83
CA SER A 138 4.57 -20.13 2.11
C SER A 138 5.53 -20.18 3.31
N MET A 139 6.04 -19.03 3.77
CA MET A 139 6.98 -18.93 4.88
C MET A 139 6.27 -18.81 6.24
N PRO A 140 6.90 -19.25 7.35
CA PRO A 140 6.37 -19.03 8.69
C PRO A 140 6.25 -17.53 9.02
N TYR A 141 5.13 -17.15 9.65
CA TYR A 141 4.97 -15.82 10.22
C TYR A 141 5.74 -15.72 11.55
N SER A 142 6.96 -15.20 11.50
CA SER A 142 7.77 -14.96 12.70
C SER A 142 8.55 -13.65 12.59
N GLY A 143 8.60 -12.89 13.67
CA GLY A 143 9.50 -11.74 13.81
C GLY A 143 9.29 -10.57 12.83
N PHE A 144 8.12 -10.40 12.22
CA PHE A 144 7.88 -9.35 11.21
C PHE A 144 8.25 -7.94 11.72
N ASN A 145 7.76 -7.54 12.89
CA ASN A 145 8.07 -6.23 13.47
C ASN A 145 9.57 -6.04 13.76
N ILE A 146 10.26 -7.12 14.16
CA ILE A 146 11.71 -7.11 14.40
C ILE A 146 12.44 -6.90 13.09
N ARG A 147 12.09 -7.66 12.05
CA ARG A 147 12.69 -7.54 10.72
C ARG A 147 12.43 -6.17 10.08
N VAL A 148 11.22 -5.61 10.22
CA VAL A 148 10.91 -4.24 9.76
C VAL A 148 11.76 -3.22 10.54
N SER A 149 11.93 -3.40 11.85
CA SER A 149 12.79 -2.53 12.66
C SER A 149 14.27 -2.61 12.25
N GLU A 150 14.78 -3.81 11.97
CA GLU A 150 16.14 -4.04 11.47
C GLU A 150 16.33 -3.43 10.08
N PHE A 151 15.36 -3.64 9.21
CA PHE A 151 15.31 -3.06 7.88
C PHE A 151 15.39 -1.53 7.91
N ASN A 152 14.56 -0.89 8.73
CA ASN A 152 14.55 0.58 8.89
C ASN A 152 15.86 1.12 9.48
N ARG A 153 16.63 0.30 10.21
CA ARG A 153 17.99 0.66 10.67
C ARG A 153 19.05 0.51 9.58
N LYS A 154 18.89 -0.49 8.71
CA LYS A 154 19.87 -0.88 7.69
C LYS A 154 19.83 0.01 6.45
N TYR A 155 18.64 0.46 6.05
CA TYR A 155 18.45 1.13 4.77
C TYR A 155 17.84 2.53 4.92
N SER A 156 18.35 3.48 4.14
CA SER A 156 17.67 4.77 3.94
C SER A 156 16.67 4.66 2.80
N THR A 157 15.64 5.52 2.80
CA THR A 157 14.67 5.63 1.70
C THR A 157 15.33 5.75 0.32
N LYS A 158 16.40 6.55 0.23
CA LYS A 158 17.14 6.72 -1.02
C LYS A 158 17.79 5.41 -1.49
N ALA A 159 18.33 4.63 -0.56
CA ALA A 159 18.88 3.31 -0.87
C ALA A 159 17.78 2.37 -1.37
N LEU A 160 16.61 2.35 -0.71
CA LEU A 160 15.49 1.50 -1.10
C LEU A 160 14.97 1.81 -2.50
N VAL A 161 14.80 3.08 -2.81
CA VAL A 161 14.39 3.50 -4.17
C VAL A 161 15.42 3.05 -5.20
N SER A 162 16.71 3.16 -4.89
CA SER A 162 17.79 2.74 -5.80
C SER A 162 17.85 1.22 -6.00
N MET A 163 17.44 0.44 -4.99
CA MET A 163 17.40 -1.03 -5.03
C MET A 163 16.02 -1.60 -5.36
N SER A 164 15.05 -0.73 -5.65
CA SER A 164 13.66 -1.12 -5.84
C SER A 164 13.49 -2.01 -7.06
N ARG A 165 12.57 -2.96 -6.93
CA ARG A 165 12.10 -3.80 -8.02
C ARG A 165 11.06 -3.02 -8.82
N ALA A 166 11.24 -3.03 -10.14
CA ALA A 166 10.28 -2.49 -11.12
C ALA A 166 9.82 -1.06 -10.82
N LEU A 167 10.77 -0.13 -10.60
CA LEU A 167 10.46 1.28 -10.39
C LEU A 167 9.80 1.89 -11.63
N VAL A 168 8.61 2.44 -11.45
CA VAL A 168 7.83 3.21 -12.45
C VAL A 168 7.71 4.64 -11.94
#